data_AF-A0A5N6JSQ6-F1
#
_entry.id   AF-A0A5N6JSQ6-F1
#
_cell.length_a   1.000
_cell.length_b   1.000
_cell.length_c   1.000
_cell.angle_alpha   90.00
_cell.angle_beta   90.00
_cell.angle_gamma   90.00
#
_symmetry.space_group_name_H-M   'P 1'
#
loop_
_entity.id
_entity.type
_entity.pdbx_description
1 polymer ?
#
loop_
_entity_poly.entity_id
_entity_poly.type
_entity_poly.pdbx_seq_one_letter_code
_entity_poly.pdbx_strand_id
1 'polypeptide(L)'
;MTPPLLPFSPLNLPSEATLSANSTYRKGFDGNLKNCELLELFQYNCDLQKNKSGRVGDERIVCQPVERLFRRCKDRKGTFMVETTVWEGEESRK
;
A
#
# COMPACT_ATOMS: atom_id res chain seq x y z
N MET A 1 17.01 -4.12 -5.56
CA MET A 1 15.66 -3.90 -6.12
C MET A 1 14.76 -5.01 -5.62
N THR A 2 13.57 -4.71 -5.09
CA THR A 2 12.61 -5.75 -4.68
C THR A 2 12.23 -6.56 -5.92
N PRO A 3 12.31 -7.90 -5.90
CA PRO A 3 11.92 -8.72 -7.04
C PRO A 3 10.44 -8.47 -7.39
N PRO A 4 10.07 -8.49 -8.68
CA PRO A 4 8.66 -8.36 -9.06
C PRO A 4 7.89 -9.55 -8.49
N LEU A 5 6.96 -9.25 -7.59
CA LEU A 5 6.00 -10.22 -7.07
C LEU A 5 4.85 -10.36 -8.06
N LEU A 6 4.27 -11.56 -8.15
CA LEU A 6 3.04 -11.75 -8.90
C LEU A 6 1.92 -10.94 -8.23
N PRO A 7 1.08 -10.23 -9.00
CA PRO A 7 -0.06 -9.53 -8.43
C PRO A 7 -1.03 -10.54 -7.82
N PHE A 8 -1.61 -10.19 -6.67
CA PHE A 8 -2.58 -11.00 -5.96
C PHE A 8 -3.77 -10.15 -5.51
N SER A 9 -4.91 -10.79 -5.21
CA SER A 9 -6.11 -10.11 -4.73
C SER A 9 -5.86 -9.47 -3.35
N PRO A 10 -6.32 -8.25 -3.08
CA PRO A 10 -6.15 -7.62 -1.76
C PRO A 10 -6.71 -8.46 -0.61
N LEU A 11 -7.73 -9.30 -0.85
CA LEU A 11 -8.27 -10.25 0.14
C LEU A 11 -7.24 -11.27 0.63
N ASN A 12 -6.22 -11.59 -0.19
CA ASN A 12 -5.15 -12.51 0.17
C ASN A 12 -3.99 -11.81 0.89
N LEU A 13 -4.07 -10.50 1.13
CA LEU A 13 -3.03 -9.73 1.80
C LEU A 13 -2.65 -10.30 3.18
N PRO A 14 -3.58 -10.76 4.05
CA PRO A 14 -3.22 -11.38 5.32
C PRO A 14 -2.32 -12.61 5.15
N SER A 15 -2.62 -13.48 4.18
CA SER A 15 -1.79 -14.66 3.90
C SER A 15 -0.45 -14.29 3.26
N GLU A 16 -0.44 -13.37 2.30
CA GLU A 16 0.80 -12.94 1.62
C GLU A 16 1.74 -12.19 2.56
N ALA A 17 1.20 -11.42 3.51
CA ALA A 17 1.98 -10.72 4.52
C ALA A 17 2.76 -11.68 5.45
N THR A 18 2.38 -12.96 5.53
CA THR A 18 3.15 -13.98 6.26
C THR A 18 4.48 -14.30 5.60
N LEU A 19 4.67 -13.92 4.33
CA LEU A 19 5.92 -14.09 3.61
C LEU A 19 6.81 -12.85 3.69
N SER A 20 8.12 -13.08 3.68
CA SER A 20 9.13 -12.03 3.54
C SER A 20 9.43 -11.73 2.07
N ALA A 21 10.22 -10.70 1.80
CA ALA A 21 10.63 -10.32 0.44
C ALA A 21 11.38 -11.44 -0.32
N ASN A 22 11.89 -12.45 0.39
CA ASN A 22 12.55 -13.62 -0.19
C ASN A 22 11.60 -14.84 -0.27
N SER A 23 10.29 -14.62 -0.20
CA SER A 23 9.25 -15.67 -0.18
C SER A 23 9.42 -16.71 0.94
N THR A 24 10.09 -16.35 2.03
CA THR A 24 10.21 -17.20 3.23
C THR A 24 9.24 -16.76 4.30
N TYR A 25 8.63 -17.72 5.02
CA TYR A 25 7.71 -17.44 6.11
C TYR A 25 8.34 -16.60 7.23
N ARG A 26 7.61 -15.58 7.67
CA ARG A 26 7.91 -14.74 8.83
C ARG A 26 7.60 -15.51 10.09
N LYS A 27 8.65 -15.98 10.76
CA LYS A 27 8.49 -16.67 12.05
C LYS A 27 7.96 -15.70 13.11
N GLY A 28 6.90 -16.09 13.81
CA GLY A 28 6.32 -15.29 14.91
C GLY A 28 5.32 -14.23 14.46
N PHE A 29 4.85 -14.30 13.21
CA PHE A 29 3.71 -13.52 12.73
C PHE A 29 2.62 -14.50 12.26
N ASP A 30 1.39 -14.31 12.72
CA ASP A 30 0.24 -15.21 12.51
C ASP A 30 -0.62 -14.83 11.29
N GLY A 31 -0.26 -13.76 10.58
CA GLY A 31 -1.04 -13.22 9.46
C GLY A 31 -2.17 -12.28 9.89
N ASN A 32 -2.37 -12.05 11.19
CA ASN A 32 -3.44 -11.18 11.67
C ASN A 32 -3.01 -9.71 11.62
N LEU A 33 -3.27 -9.06 10.49
CA LEU A 33 -2.98 -7.65 10.28
C LEU A 33 -3.71 -6.71 11.25
N LYS A 34 -4.86 -7.12 11.82
CA LYS A 34 -5.64 -6.29 12.77
C LYS A 34 -4.93 -6.13 14.12
N ASN A 35 -4.05 -7.07 14.48
CA ASN A 35 -3.21 -6.99 15.68
C ASN A 35 -2.04 -6.01 15.53
N CYS A 36 -1.76 -5.56 14.30
CA CYS A 36 -0.72 -4.59 14.00
C CYS A 36 -1.27 -3.17 14.12
N GLU A 37 -0.39 -2.24 14.51
CA GLU A 37 -0.70 -0.82 14.58
C GLU A 37 -1.02 -0.29 13.17
N LEU A 38 -2.14 0.42 13.05
CA LEU A 38 -2.56 1.10 11.82
C LEU A 38 -1.91 2.48 11.77
N LEU A 39 -1.23 2.76 10.67
CA LEU A 39 -0.57 4.02 10.37
C LEU A 39 -1.14 4.60 9.07
N GLU A 40 -1.24 5.92 9.03
CA GLU A 40 -1.75 6.67 7.88
C GLU A 40 -0.65 7.60 7.35
N LEU A 41 -0.57 7.73 6.03
CA LEU A 41 0.34 8.62 5.35
C LEU A 41 -0.37 9.27 4.16
N PHE A 42 -0.45 10.60 4.16
CA PHE A 42 -0.87 11.35 2.98
C PHE A 42 0.31 11.56 2.04
N GLN A 43 0.12 11.13 0.80
CA GLN A 43 1.00 11.43 -0.34
C GLN A 43 0.27 12.35 -1.31
N TYR A 44 0.97 12.89 -2.29
CA TYR A 44 0.36 13.65 -3.37
C TYR A 44 0.77 13.03 -4.70
N ASN A 45 -0.23 12.68 -5.51
CA ASN A 45 0.01 12.34 -6.90
C ASN A 45 -0.14 13.60 -7.75
N CYS A 46 0.93 13.99 -8.44
CA CYS A 46 0.99 15.22 -9.21
C CYS A 46 1.10 14.90 -10.70
N ASP A 47 0.05 15.23 -11.45
CA ASP A 47 -0.01 14.99 -12.88
C ASP A 47 -0.08 16.32 -13.65
N LEU A 48 0.54 16.35 -14.83
CA LEU A 48 0.40 17.45 -15.79
C LEU A 48 -0.97 17.35 -16.46
N GLN A 49 -1.87 18.27 -16.12
CA GLN A 49 -3.17 18.37 -16.77
C GLN A 49 -3.09 19.35 -17.94
N LYS A 50 -3.40 18.84 -19.14
CA LYS A 50 -3.61 19.67 -20.34
C LYS A 50 -4.97 20.32 -20.27
N ASN A 51 -5.05 21.62 -20.51
CA ASN A 51 -6.33 22.30 -20.58
C ASN A 51 -7.14 21.86 -21.81
N LYS A 52 -8.48 21.93 -21.74
CA LYS A 52 -9.37 21.51 -22.82
C LYS A 52 -9.19 22.33 -24.12
N SER A 53 -8.53 23.48 -24.05
CA SER A 53 -8.27 24.35 -25.20
C SER A 53 -7.09 23.88 -26.06
N GLY A 54 -6.28 22.92 -25.61
CA GLY A 54 -5.19 22.32 -26.39
C GLY A 54 -4.08 23.29 -26.79
N ARG A 55 -4.02 24.49 -26.18
CA ARG A 55 -3.01 25.50 -26.47
C ARG A 55 -1.72 25.14 -25.72
N VAL A 56 -0.62 25.17 -26.45
CA VAL A 56 0.73 24.97 -25.88
C VAL A 56 0.99 26.08 -24.86
N GLY A 57 1.31 25.71 -23.62
CA GLY A 57 1.62 26.65 -22.53
C GLY A 57 0.57 26.77 -21.42
N ASP A 58 -0.62 26.18 -21.58
CA ASP A 58 -1.67 26.21 -20.56
C ASP A 58 -1.70 24.94 -19.66
N GLU A 59 -0.63 24.14 -19.68
CA GLU A 59 -0.52 22.95 -18.85
C GLU A 59 -0.35 23.34 -17.38
N ARG A 60 -1.06 22.67 -16.48
CA ARG A 60 -0.96 22.90 -15.03
C ARG A 60 -0.64 21.59 -14.33
N ILE A 61 0.30 21.64 -13.39
CA ILE A 61 0.53 20.52 -12.48
C ILE A 61 -0.61 20.54 -11.47
N VAL A 62 -1.35 19.44 -11.39
CA VAL A 62 -2.42 19.25 -10.42
C VAL A 62 -2.01 18.12 -9.49
N CYS A 63 -1.86 18.44 -8.21
CA CYS A 63 -1.53 17.48 -7.16
C CYS A 63 -2.78 17.10 -6.38
N GLN A 64 -3.14 15.82 -6.42
CA GLN A 64 -4.26 15.27 -5.66
C GLN A 64 -3.74 14.51 -4.45
N PRO A 65 -4.30 14.70 -3.25
CA PRO A 65 -3.91 13.93 -2.08
C PRO A 65 -4.30 12.46 -2.26
N VAL A 66 -3.41 11.57 -1.85
CA VAL A 66 -3.60 10.11 -1.85
C VAL A 66 -3.34 9.62 -0.43
N GLU A 67 -4.39 9.16 0.22
CA GLU A 67 -4.29 8.50 1.53
C GLU A 67 -3.70 7.10 1.35
N ARG A 68 -2.67 6.78 2.12
CA ARG A 68 -2.05 5.45 2.17
C ARG A 68 -2.13 4.91 3.58
N LEU A 69 -2.61 3.69 3.72
CA LEU A 69 -2.72 3.00 5.00
C LEU A 69 -1.68 1.90 5.08
N PHE A 70 -1.07 1.77 6.26
CA PHE A 70 -0.05 0.76 6.52
C PHE A 70 -0.28 0.07 7.87
N ARG A 71 0.03 -1.22 7.93
CA ARG A 71 0.14 -1.96 9.19
C ARG A 71 1.60 -2.13 9.57
N ARG A 72 1.96 -1.64 10.77
CA ARG A 72 3.27 -1.87 11.39
C ARG A 72 3.22 -3.15 12.23
N CYS A 73 3.73 -4.23 11.67
CA CYS A 73 3.72 -5.55 12.27
C CYS A 73 5.08 -5.93 12.85
N LYS A 74 5.11 -6.99 13.66
CA LYS A 74 6.33 -7.52 14.26
C LYS A 74 6.43 -9.03 14.00
N ASP A 75 7.62 -9.47 13.59
CA ASP A 75 8.01 -10.87 13.53
C ASP A 75 9.26 -11.10 14.42
N ARG A 76 9.83 -12.31 14.39
CA ARG A 76 11.04 -12.62 15.17
C ARG A 76 12.29 -11.84 14.74
N LYS A 77 12.33 -11.30 13.52
CA LYS A 77 13.47 -10.54 12.99
C LYS A 77 13.34 -9.05 13.27
N GLY A 78 12.14 -8.56 13.59
CA GLY A 78 11.91 -7.17 13.98
C GLY A 78 10.56 -6.65 13.51
N THR A 79 10.49 -5.35 13.26
CA THR A 79 9.30 -4.70 12.72
C THR A 79 9.32 -4.68 11.19
N PHE A 80 8.16 -4.83 10.58
CA PHE A 80 7.97 -4.67 9.14
C PHE A 80 6.68 -3.93 8.84
N MET A 81 6.62 -3.34 7.65
CA MET A 81 5.48 -2.55 7.17
C MET A 81 4.76 -3.31 6.07
N VAL A 82 3.44 -3.28 6.09
CA VAL A 82 2.57 -3.79 5.03
C VAL A 82 1.68 -2.64 4.57
N GLU A 83 1.67 -2.32 3.27
CA GLU A 83 0.69 -1.39 2.73
C GLU A 83 -0.68 -2.08 2.68
N THR A 84 -1.68 -1.47 3.31
CA THR A 84 -3.04 -2.03 3.44
C THR A 84 -4.12 -1.12 2.86
N THR A 85 -3.77 -0.03 2.16
CA THR A 85 -4.72 0.96 1.60
C THR A 85 -5.97 0.33 0.96
N VAL A 86 -5.79 -0.61 0.03
CA VAL A 86 -6.92 -1.27 -0.66
C VAL A 86 -7.64 -2.25 0.27
N TRP A 87 -6.91 -2.98 1.10
CA TRP A 87 -7.46 -4.00 2.01
C TRP A 87 -8.38 -3.39 3.08
N GLU A 88 -7.98 -2.27 3.68
CA GLU A 88 -8.82 -1.54 4.65
C GLU A 88 -10.09 -0.99 3.97
N GLY A 89 -9.98 -0.50 2.74
CA GLY A 89 -11.11 0.00 1.96
C GLY A 89 -12.10 -1.11 1.54
N GLU A 90 -11.65 -2.32 1.23
CA GLU A 90 -12.55 -3.46 0.97
C GLU A 90 -13.27 -3.93 2.23
N GLU A 91 -12.59 -3.96 3.38
CA GLU A 91 -13.22 -4.31 4.67
C GLU A 91 -14.27 -3.27 5.09
N SER A 92 -14.05 -1.98 4.83
CA SER A 92 -15.06 -0.94 5.14
C SER A 92 -16.36 -1.04 4.33
N ARG A 93 -16.37 -1.83 3.24
CA ARG A 93 -17.54 -2.04 2.37
C ARG A 93 -18.34 -3.29 2.72
N LYS A 94 -17.87 -4.11 3.66
CA LYS A 94 -18.60 -5.27 4.20
C LYS A 94 -19.31 -4.91 5.49
#